data_AF-A0A8S8Z597-F1
#
_entry.id   AF-A0A8S8Z597-F1
#
_cell.length_a   1.000
_cell.length_b   1.000
_cell.length_c   1.000
_cell.angle_alpha   90.00
_cell.angle_beta   90.00
_cell.angle_gamma   90.00
#
_symmetry.space_group_name_H-M   'P 1'
#
loop_
_entity.id
_entity.type
_entity.pdbx_description
1 polymer ?
#
loop_
_entity_poly.entity_id
_entity_poly.type
_entity_poly.pdbx_seq_one_letter_code
_entity_poly.pdbx_strand_id
1 'polypeptide(L)' 'MTLTDGESSSSSSIECEPDRVFSCGGVLEVEGRKWRIRALHTGKGRTLRGSRTAGELRRMYLHPVGSGG' A
#
# COMPACT_ATOMS: atom_id res chain seq x y z
N MET A 1 0.83 -2.88 6.51
CA MET A 1 0.45 -3.06 5.10
C MET A 1 -0.16 -4.44 4.91
N THR A 2 -1.04 -4.62 3.93
CA THR A 2 -1.53 -5.93 3.49
C THR A 2 -1.13 -6.13 2.04
N LEU A 3 -0.35 -7.18 1.80
CA LEU A 3 0.16 -7.57 0.50
C LEU A 3 -0.72 -8.71 -0.01
N THR A 4 -1.45 -8.50 -1.10
CA THR A 4 -2.36 -9.49 -1.68
C THR A 4 -1.83 -9.94 -3.04
N ASP A 5 -1.48 -11.21 -3.15
CA ASP A 5 -1.04 -11.88 -4.38
C ASP A 5 -2.01 -13.01 -4.71
N GLY A 6 -2.85 -12.79 -5.71
CA GLY A 6 -3.95 -13.71 -6.04
C GLY A 6 -4.88 -13.93 -4.85
N GLU A 7 -5.00 -15.20 -4.43
CA GLU A 7 -5.81 -15.62 -3.28
C GLU A 7 -5.05 -15.51 -1.94
N SER A 8 -3.74 -15.29 -1.98
CA SER A 8 -2.91 -15.19 -0.78
C SER A 8 -2.83 -13.74 -0.30
N SER A 9 -2.94 -13.53 1.01
CA SER A 9 -2.77 -12.21 1.63
C SER A 9 -1.89 -12.29 2.87
N SER A 10 -0.86 -11.45 2.91
CA SER A 10 0.12 -11.38 4.00
C SER A 10 0.18 -9.98 4.61
N SER A 11 0.49 -9.92 5.91
CA SER A 11 0.76 -8.67 6.63
C SER A 11 2.24 -8.32 6.53
N SER A 12 2.57 -7.04 6.30
CA SER A 12 3.95 -6.53 6.31
C SER A 12 4.01 -5.08 6.80
N SER A 13 5.20 -4.60 7.17
CA SER A 13 5.44 -3.25 7.70
C SER A 13 6.69 -2.64 7.07
N ILE A 14 6.69 -1.31 6.94
CA ILE A 14 7.86 -0.51 6.53
C ILE A 14 8.03 0.62 7.53
N GLU A 15 9.27 0.95 7.84
CA GLU A 15 9.62 2.15 8.59
C GLU A 15 9.80 3.31 7.61
N CYS A 16 9.19 4.45 7.91
CA CYS A 16 9.29 5.66 7.11
C CYS A 16 8.96 6.90 7.93
N GLU A 17 9.35 8.06 7.41
CA GLU A 17 8.98 9.34 8.00
C GLU A 17 7.46 9.57 7.98
N PRO A 18 6.89 10.24 9.01
CA PRO A 18 5.45 10.44 9.14
C PRO A 18 4.87 11.32 8.02
N ASP A 19 5.65 12.23 7.44
CA ASP A 19 5.27 13.11 6.34
C ASP A 19 5.42 12.47 4.95
N ARG A 20 6.03 11.27 4.86
CA ARG A 20 6.18 10.56 3.59
C ARG A 20 4.82 10.35 2.93
N VAL A 21 4.69 10.82 1.69
CA VAL A 21 3.44 10.72 0.92
C VAL A 21 3.36 9.38 0.18
N PHE A 22 2.26 8.68 0.36
CA PHE A 22 1.89 7.50 -0.41
C PHE A 22 0.68 7.80 -1.28
N SER A 23 0.69 7.28 -2.51
CA SER A 23 -0.34 7.55 -3.51
C SER A 23 -0.93 6.25 -4.06
N CYS A 24 -2.24 6.21 -4.26
CA CYS A 24 -2.87 5.11 -5.00
C CYS A 24 -2.24 5.00 -6.40
N GLY A 25 -1.86 3.79 -6.80
CA GLY A 25 -1.15 3.52 -8.03
C GLY A 25 0.38 3.63 -7.93
N GLY A 26 0.91 4.18 -6.83
CA GLY A 26 2.34 4.18 -6.55
C GLY A 26 2.89 2.77 -6.36
N VAL A 27 4.18 2.59 -6.64
CA VAL A 27 4.89 1.33 -6.48
C VAL A 27 5.86 1.43 -5.31
N LEU A 28 5.86 0.40 -4.46
CA LEU A 28 6.77 0.22 -3.34
C LEU A 28 7.54 -1.07 -3.52
N GLU A 29 8.79 -1.07 -3.08
CA GLU A 29 9.57 -2.30 -2.97
C GLU A 29 9.49 -2.81 -1.53
N VAL A 30 9.07 -4.07 -1.36
CA VAL A 30 8.95 -4.74 -0.06
C VAL A 30 9.55 -6.13 -0.24
N GLU A 31 10.57 -6.45 0.56
CA GLU A 31 11.30 -7.73 0.51
C GLU A 31 11.82 -8.08 -0.90
N GLY A 32 12.37 -7.09 -1.60
CA GLY A 32 12.92 -7.24 -2.96
C GLY A 32 11.87 -7.45 -4.05
N ARG A 33 10.57 -7.32 -3.73
CA ARG A 33 9.47 -7.42 -4.70
C ARG A 33 8.75 -6.08 -4.84
N LYS A 34 8.30 -5.77 -6.07
CA LYS A 34 7.56 -4.55 -6.36
C LYS A 34 6.06 -4.76 -6.18
N TRP A 35 5.43 -3.84 -5.45
CA TRP A 35 4.01 -3.88 -5.11
C TRP A 35 3.35 -2.54 -5.42
N ARG A 36 2.21 -2.56 -6.12
CA ARG A 36 1.39 -1.40 -6.42
C ARG A 36 0.38 -1.15 -5.32
N ILE A 37 0.34 0.08 -4.80
CA ILE A 37 -0.67 0.53 -3.84
C ILE A 37 -2.03 0.58 -4.53
N ARG A 38 -2.99 -0.23 -4.07
CA ARG A 38 -4.36 -0.27 -4.59
C ARG A 38 -5.35 0.54 -3.76
N ALA A 39 -5.10 0.65 -2.45
CA ALA A 39 -5.93 1.44 -1.56
C ALA A 39 -5.17 1.92 -0.33
N LEU A 40 -5.58 3.10 0.14
CA LEU A 40 -5.07 3.76 1.34
C LEU A 40 -6.20 3.85 2.38
N HIS A 41 -5.95 3.45 3.63
CA HIS A 41 -6.96 3.48 4.69
C HIS A 41 -6.50 4.36 5.85
N THR A 42 -7.28 5.40 6.16
CA THR A 42 -6.94 6.43 7.16
C THR A 42 -7.78 6.34 8.44
N GLY A 43 -8.42 5.19 8.69
CA GLY A 43 -9.30 4.98 9.85
C GLY A 43 -10.65 5.71 9.78
N LYS A 44 -10.76 6.79 8.98
CA LYS A 44 -12.02 7.49 8.65
C LYS A 44 -12.71 6.93 7.39
N GLY A 45 -12.07 5.99 6.70
CA GLY A 45 -12.59 5.38 5.48
C GLY A 45 -11.48 4.84 4.56
N ARG A 46 -11.87 4.18 3.48
CA ARG A 46 -10.94 3.69 2.44
C ARG A 46 -10.89 4.71 1.30
N THR A 47 -9.68 5.16 0.98
CA THR A 47 -9.39 6.04 -0.15
C THR A 47 -8.96 5.17 -1.33
N LEU A 48 -9.75 5.20 -2.41
CA LEU A 48 -9.46 4.48 -3.66
C LEU A 48 -8.66 5.31 -4.66
N ARG A 49 -8.62 6.63 -4.50
CA ARG A 49 -7.88 7.59 -5.33
C ARG A 49 -7.29 8.70 -4.48
N GLY A 50 -6.10 9.18 -4.82
CA GLY A 50 -5.40 10.27 -4.12
C GLY A 50 -4.17 9.80 -3.34
N SER A 51 -3.65 10.69 -2.50
CA SER A 51 -2.44 10.51 -1.72
C SER A 51 -2.64 10.89 -0.25
N ARG A 52 -1.87 10.28 0.65
CA ARG A 52 -1.90 10.53 2.10
C ARG A 52 -0.50 10.45 2.67
N THR A 53 -0.24 11.17 3.76
CA THR A 53 1.03 11.01 4.49
C THR A 53 1.03 9.73 5.32
N ALA A 54 2.20 9.21 5.65
CA ALA A 54 2.35 8.01 6.45
C ALA A 54 1.63 8.10 7.80
N GLY A 55 1.70 9.27 8.46
CA GLY A 55 1.05 9.52 9.75
C GLY A 55 -0.48 9.47 9.72
N GLU A 56 -1.10 9.69 8.56
CA GLU A 56 -2.55 9.56 8.40
C GLU A 56 -3.01 8.11 8.12
N LEU A 57 -2.08 7.23 7.74
CA LEU A 57 -2.39 5.90 7.25
C LEU A 57 -2.42 4.89 8.39
N ARG A 58 -3.52 4.15 8.50
CA ARG A 58 -3.61 2.95 9.34
C ARG A 58 -3.22 1.70 8.59
N ARG A 59 -3.58 1.62 7.30
CA ARG A 59 -3.28 0.45 6.47
C ARG A 59 -3.19 0.84 5.00
N MET A 60 -2.25 0.21 4.30
CA MET A 60 -2.14 0.24 2.84
C MET A 60 -2.35 -1.16 2.31
N TYR A 61 -3.05 -1.26 1.18
CA TYR A 61 -3.27 -2.52 0.45
C TYR A 61 -2.49 -2.48 -0.85
N LEU A 62 -1.67 -3.51 -1.07
CA LEU A 62 -0.79 -3.56 -2.22
C LEU A 62 -0.92 -4.90 -2.95
N HIS A 63 -0.75 -4.87 -4.27
CA HIS A 63 -0.74 -6.05 -5.14
C HIS A 63 0.58 -6.10 -5.92
N PRO A 64 1.09 -7.26 -6.33
CA PRO A 64 2.36 -7.33 -7.05
C PRO A 64 2.29 -6.55 -8.37
N VAL A 65 3.40 -5.90 -8.73
CA VAL A 65 3.57 -5.33 -10.07
C VAL A 65 3.87 -6.49 -11.02
N GLY A 66 2.94 -6.79 -11.93
CA GLY A 66 3.03 -7.95 -12.82
C GLY A 66 1.90 -8.96 -12.63
N SER A 67 1.02 -8.77 -11.63
CA SER A 67 -0.30 -9.40 -11.60
C SER A 67 -1.21 -8.73 -12.65
N GLY A 68 -0.83 -8.83 -13.92
CA GLY A 68 -1.71 -8.56 -15.05
C GLY A 68 -2.47 -9.84 -15.37
N GLY A 69 -3.80 -9.77 -15.24
CA GLY A 69 -4.65 -10.41 -16.23
C GLY A 69 -4.70 -9.56 -17.49
#